data_AF-A0A416JHV3-F1
#
_entry.id   AF-A0A416JHV3-F1
#
_cell.length_a   1.000
_cell.length_b   1.000
_cell.length_c   1.000
_cell.angle_alpha   90.00
_cell.angle_beta   90.00
_cell.angle_gamma   90.00
#
_symmetry.space_group_name_H-M   'P 1'
#
loop_
_entity.id
_entity.type
_entity.pdbx_description
1 polymer ?
#
loop_
_entity_poly.entity_id
_entity_poly.type
_entity_poly.pdbx_seq_one_letter_code
_entity_poly.pdbx_strand_id
1 'polypeptide(L)' 'MHISYKPLWHTLLERDMRKEDLRLAAGMTTNMIANMSKEGKHISMDTLARICETLNCEITDV' A
#
# COMPACT_ATOMS: atom_id res chain seq x y z
N MET A 1 7.01 -16.78 -2.59
CA MET A 1 6.19 -15.77 -3.30
C MET A 1 6.70 -14.40 -2.89
N HIS A 2 7.41 -13.69 -3.79
CA HIS A 2 7.86 -12.33 -3.51
C HIS A 2 6.73 -11.37 -3.90
N ILE A 3 6.13 -10.72 -2.91
CA ILE A 3 5.13 -9.67 -3.16
C ILE A 3 5.90 -8.37 -3.43
N SER A 4 5.65 -7.78 -4.58
CA SER A 4 6.25 -6.51 -5.00
C SER A 4 5.19 -5.43 -4.97
N TYR A 5 5.28 -4.50 -4.02
CA TYR A 5 4.37 -3.34 -3.90
C TYR A 5 4.70 -2.20 -4.87
N LYS A 6 5.45 -2.49 -5.95
CA LYS A 6 5.75 -1.52 -7.01
C LYS A 6 4.50 -0.98 -7.71
N PRO A 7 3.47 -1.80 -8.03
CA PRO A 7 2.20 -1.32 -8.56
C PRO A 7 1.54 -0.28 -7.64
N LEU A 8 1.45 -0.58 -6.33
CA LEU A 8 0.93 0.36 -5.34
C LEU A 8 1.65 1.72 -5.40
N TRP A 9 2.98 1.73 -5.46
CA TRP A 9 3.75 2.97 -5.52
C TRP A 9 3.52 3.75 -6.82
N HIS A 10 3.30 3.05 -7.94
CA HIS A 10 2.89 3.68 -9.19
C HIS A 10 1.49 4.30 -9.08
N THR A 11 0.52 3.59 -8.51
CA THR A 11 -0.83 4.11 -8.29
C THR A 11 -0.84 5.33 -7.37
N LEU A 12 0.02 5.37 -6.34
CA LEU A 12 0.19 6.57 -5.51
C LEU A 12 0.74 7.75 -6.31
N LEU A 13 1.72 7.51 -7.18
CA LEU A 13 2.28 8.52 -8.10
C LEU A 13 1.22 9.06 -9.07
N GLU A 14 0.41 8.20 -9.67
CA GLU A 14 -0.68 8.59 -10.58
C GLU A 14 -1.76 9.42 -9.89
N ARG A 15 -1.91 9.26 -8.57
CA ARG A 15 -2.87 9.98 -7.73
C ARG A 15 -2.30 11.18 -6.98
N ASP A 16 -1.04 11.54 -7.25
CA ASP A 16 -0.32 12.60 -6.54
C ASP A 16 -0.33 12.42 -5.01
N MET A 17 -0.30 11.17 -4.55
CA MET A 17 -0.29 10.81 -3.14
C MET A 17 1.11 10.38 -2.69
N ARG A 18 1.56 10.86 -1.53
CA ARG A 18 2.77 10.35 -0.89
C ARG A 18 2.44 9.13 -0.03
N LYS A 19 3.46 8.36 0.31
CA LYS A 19 3.33 7.22 1.24
C LYS A 19 2.77 7.64 2.61
N GLU A 20 3.05 8.85 3.04
CA GLU A 20 2.48 9.42 4.27
C GLU A 20 0.99 9.74 4.11
N ASP A 21 0.56 10.22 2.95
CA ASP A 21 -0.85 10.49 2.69
C ASP A 21 -1.64 9.17 2.66
N LEU A 22 -1.09 8.11 2.05
CA LEU A 22 -1.65 6.75 2.14
C LEU A 22 -1.72 6.27 3.61
N ARG A 23 -0.67 6.51 4.40
CA ARG A 23 -0.64 6.12 5.82
C ARG A 23 -1.79 6.75 6.58
N LEU A 24 -2.03 8.04 6.37
CA LEU A 24 -3.09 8.80 7.04
C LEU A 24 -4.47 8.38 6.53
N ALA A 25 -4.64 8.23 5.22
CA ALA A 25 -5.91 7.87 4.60
C ALA A 25 -6.35 6.44 4.95
N ALA A 26 -5.41 5.48 4.97
CA ALA A 26 -5.68 4.08 5.33
C ALA A 26 -5.57 3.80 6.84
N GLY A 27 -5.30 4.82 7.67
CA GLY A 27 -5.15 4.66 9.12
C GLY A 27 -4.06 3.65 9.51
N MET A 28 -2.95 3.62 8.76
CA MET A 28 -1.85 2.69 8.94
C MET A 28 -0.78 3.25 9.87
N THR A 29 0.00 2.35 10.47
CA THR A 29 1.20 2.76 11.22
C THR A 29 2.39 2.95 10.28
N THR A 30 3.36 3.76 10.68
CA THR A 30 4.60 3.99 9.92
C THR A 30 5.36 2.68 9.66
N ASN A 31 5.30 1.73 10.60
CA ASN A 31 5.92 0.41 10.45
C ASN A 31 5.29 -0.42 9.31
N MET A 32 3.98 -0.28 9.05
CA MET A 32 3.34 -0.99 7.95
C MET A 32 3.82 -0.48 6.59
N ILE A 33 3.93 0.84 6.41
CA ILE A 33 4.50 1.46 5.20
C ILE A 33 5.97 1.07 5.00
N ALA A 34 6.75 1.06 6.09
CA ALA A 34 8.16 0.67 6.05
C ALA A 34 8.32 -0.81 5.69
N ASN A 35 7.42 -1.69 6.16
CA ASN A 35 7.40 -3.10 5.79
C ASN A 35 7.09 -3.30 4.31
N MET A 36 6.17 -2.53 3.72
CA MET A 36 5.87 -2.58 2.28
C MET A 36 7.00 -1.99 1.41
N SER A 37 7.80 -1.08 1.98
CA SER A 37 8.99 -0.54 1.29
C SER A 37 10.17 -1.50 1.31
N LYS A 38 10.14 -2.56 2.13
CA LYS A 38 11.14 -3.61 2.16
C LYS A 38 10.64 -4.82 1.37
N GLU A 39 11.44 -5.28 0.42
CA GLU A 39 11.11 -6.47 -0.35
C GLU A 39 10.99 -7.70 0.56
N GLY A 40 10.02 -8.57 0.28
CA GLY A 40 9.88 -9.88 0.94
C GLY A 40 9.09 -9.90 2.25
N LYS A 41 8.46 -8.80 2.67
CA LYS A 41 7.54 -8.80 3.81
C LYS A 41 6.09 -8.96 3.37
N HIS A 42 5.41 -9.92 3.99
CA HIS A 42 3.98 -10.14 3.85
C HIS A 42 3.21 -9.16 4.73
N ILE A 43 2.20 -8.50 4.14
CA ILE A 43 1.14 -7.83 4.89
C ILE A 43 -0.08 -8.74 5.00
N SER A 44 -0.95 -8.49 5.98
CA SER A 44 -2.21 -9.22 6.09
C SER A 44 -3.17 -8.84 4.95
N MET A 45 -4.05 -9.76 4.58
CA MET A 45 -5.13 -9.49 3.62
C MET A 45 -6.03 -8.33 4.07
N ASP A 46 -6.25 -8.17 5.38
CA ASP A 46 -6.99 -7.01 5.92
C ASP A 46 -6.31 -5.67 5.62
N THR A 47 -4.97 -5.63 5.68
CA THR A 47 -4.21 -4.43 5.37
C THR A 47 -4.33 -4.10 3.87
N LEU A 48 -4.24 -5.13 3.04
CA LEU A 48 -4.38 -5.03 1.59
C LEU A 48 -5.79 -4.53 1.20
N ALA A 49 -6.84 -5.10 1.81
CA ALA A 49 -8.23 -4.68 1.60
C ALA A 49 -8.43 -3.21 2.00
N ARG A 50 -7.89 -2.79 3.15
CA ARG A 50 -7.99 -1.40 3.60
C ARG A 50 -7.28 -0.43 2.64
N ILE A 51 -6.12 -0.80 2.10
CA ILE A 51 -5.44 0.00 1.07
C ILE A 51 -6.32 0.11 -0.17
N CYS A 52 -6.90 -1.00 -0.64
CA CYS A 52 -7.79 -1.03 -1.81
C CYS A 52 -9.03 -0.15 -1.59
N GLU A 53 -9.66 -0.21 -0.42
CA GLU A 53 -10.81 0.63 -0.05
C GLU A 53 -10.42 2.12 0.01
N THR A 54 -9.27 2.43 0.59
CA THR A 54 -8.77 3.81 0.72
C THR A 54 -8.47 4.42 -0.63
N LEU A 55 -7.86 3.63 -1.50
CA LEU A 55 -7.43 4.02 -2.83
C LEU A 55 -8.53 3.81 -3.89
N ASN A 56 -9.65 3.18 -3.53
CA ASN A 56 -10.68 2.73 -4.47
C ASN A 56 -10.05 2.06 -5.71
N CYS A 57 -9.17 1.08 -5.48
CA CYS A 57 -8.45 0.34 -6.51
C CYS A 57 -8.66 -1.17 -6.36
N GLU A 58 -8.32 -1.93 -7.39
CA GLU A 58 -8.35 -3.39 -7.31
C GLU A 58 -7.06 -3.93 -6.65
N ILE A 59 -7.12 -5.17 -6.20
CA ILE A 59 -5.98 -5.85 -5.58
C ILE A 59 -4.81 -6.02 -6.54
N THR A 60 -5.07 -5.97 -7.85
CA THR A 60 -4.07 -6.02 -8.92
C THR A 60 -3.23 -4.76 -9.01
N ASP A 61 -3.73 -3.65 -8.47
CA ASP A 61 -3.06 -2.35 -8.45
C ASP A 61 -2.13 -2.19 -7.22
N VAL A 62 -2.06 -3.19 -6.33
CA VAL A 62 -1.36 -3.13 -5.03
C VAL A 62 -0.18 -4.09 -4.91
#